data_AF-A0A1Y1Q447-F1
#
_entry.id   AF-A0A1Y1Q447-F1
#
_cell.length_a   1.000
_cell.length_b   1.000
_cell.length_c   1.000
_cell.angle_alpha   90.00
_cell.angle_beta   90.00
_cell.angle_gamma   90.00
#
_symmetry.space_group_name_H-M   'P 1'
#
loop_
_entity.id
_entity.type
_entity.pdbx_description
1 polymer ?
#
loop_
_entity_poly.entity_id
_entity_poly.type
_entity_poly.pdbx_seq_one_letter_code
_entity_poly.pdbx_strand_id
1 'polypeptide(L)' 'YVRGIAETLQNCKKYLTEDYHVFLVANDKFNLYSQIAQLADMQIVDQFKRPVLNRVEKDRGNAYMEIIFHLKEK' A
#
# COMPACT_ATOMS: atom_id res chain seq x y z
N TYR A 1 -10.30 -6.43 -7.61
CA TYR A 1 -9.62 -5.71 -6.51
C TYR A 1 -8.26 -5.20 -6.94
N VAL A 2 -7.27 -6.07 -7.20
CA VAL A 2 -5.90 -5.70 -7.67
C VAL A 2 -5.90 -4.69 -8.84
N ARG A 3 -6.57 -5.04 -9.94
CA ARG A 3 -6.63 -4.18 -11.14
C ARG A 3 -7.24 -2.80 -10.88
N GLY A 4 -8.33 -2.73 -10.11
CA GLY A 4 -8.98 -1.46 -9.80
C GLY A 4 -8.12 -0.52 -8.95
N ILE A 5 -7.33 -1.07 -8.02
CA ILE A 5 -6.36 -0.27 -7.25
C ILE A 5 -5.24 0.22 -8.18
N ALA A 6 -4.71 -0.64 -9.05
CA ALA A 6 -3.68 -0.25 -10.00
C ALA A 6 -4.17 0.86 -10.96
N GLU A 7 -5.38 0.75 -11.50
CA GLU A 7 -6.00 1.78 -12.35
C GLU A 7 -6.20 3.09 -11.58
N THR A 8 -6.55 3.03 -10.29
CA THR A 8 -6.66 4.22 -9.43
C THR A 8 -5.30 4.91 -9.27
N LEU A 9 -4.25 4.15 -8.96
CA LEU A 9 -2.89 4.68 -8.84
C LEU A 9 -2.39 5.30 -10.14
N GLN A 10 -2.64 4.65 -11.29
CA GLN A 10 -2.32 5.20 -12.60
C GLN A 10 -3.06 6.51 -12.89
N ASN A 11 -4.33 6.63 -12.49
CA ASN A 11 -5.08 7.86 -12.63
C ASN A 11 -4.52 8.99 -11.74
N CYS A 12 -4.03 8.65 -10.55
CA CYS A 12 -3.34 9.62 -9.67
C CYS A 12 -2.02 10.11 -10.28
N LYS A 13 -1.23 9.26 -10.97
CA LYS A 13 0.09 9.62 -11.54
C LYS A 13 0.07 10.91 -12.36
N LYS A 14 -1.03 11.18 -13.08
CA LYS A 14 -1.19 12.38 -13.94
C LYS A 14 -1.13 13.71 -13.17
N TYR A 15 -1.30 13.67 -11.85
CA TYR A 15 -1.32 14.83 -10.97
C TYR A 15 -0.14 14.85 -9.99
N LEU A 16 0.76 13.87 -10.09
CA LEU A 16 1.96 13.81 -9.25
C LEU A 16 3.10 14.55 -9.96
N THR A 17 3.95 15.21 -9.17
CA THR A 17 5.19 15.80 -9.68
C THR A 17 6.22 14.69 -9.99
N GLU A 18 7.22 14.98 -10.81
CA GLU A 18 8.34 14.07 -11.05
C GLU A 18 9.03 13.71 -9.72
N ASP A 19 9.53 12.47 -9.59
CA ASP A 19 10.14 11.95 -8.36
C ASP A 19 9.20 11.94 -7.13
N TYR A 20 7.91 11.68 -7.34
CA TYR A 20 6.93 11.65 -6.24
C TYR A 20 7.19 10.53 -5.22
N HIS A 21 6.64 10.75 -4.03
CA HIS A 21 6.60 9.80 -2.93
C HIS A 21 5.14 9.49 -2.56
N VAL A 22 4.71 8.24 -2.74
CA VAL A 22 3.37 7.78 -2.35
C VAL A 22 3.50 6.82 -1.18
N PHE A 23 2.90 7.16 -0.04
CA PHE A 23 2.82 6.29 1.13
C PHE A 23 1.44 5.65 1.20
N LEU A 24 1.36 4.38 0.84
CA LEU A 24 0.10 3.63 0.84
C LEU A 24 0.06 2.70 2.04
N VAL A 25 -0.98 2.83 2.87
CA VAL A 25 -1.16 1.98 4.05
C VAL A 25 -2.20 0.91 3.77
N ALA A 26 -1.83 -0.36 3.93
CA ALA A 26 -2.76 -1.46 3.78
C ALA A 26 -2.38 -2.68 4.61
N ASN A 27 -3.38 -3.48 4.97
CA ASN A 27 -3.14 -4.84 5.44
C ASN A 27 -2.99 -5.77 4.23
N ASP A 28 -1.77 -6.24 4.00
CA ASP A 28 -1.48 -7.10 2.86
C ASP A 28 -1.38 -8.58 3.26
N LYS A 29 -2.50 -9.19 3.63
CA LYS A 29 -2.55 -10.60 4.03
C LYS A 29 -2.16 -11.57 2.91
N PHE A 30 -2.33 -11.18 1.65
CA PHE A 30 -2.14 -12.05 0.48
C PHE A 30 -1.00 -11.61 -0.45
N ASN A 31 -0.14 -10.69 0.01
CA ASN A 31 0.98 -10.15 -0.77
C ASN A 31 0.59 -9.55 -2.13
N LEU A 32 -0.57 -8.89 -2.20
CA LEU A 32 -1.15 -8.34 -3.42
C LEU A 32 -0.47 -7.05 -3.85
N TYR A 33 0.12 -6.29 -2.93
CA TYR A 33 0.62 -4.94 -3.23
C TYR A 33 1.86 -4.95 -4.12
N SER A 34 2.65 -6.02 -4.11
CA SER A 34 3.72 -6.21 -5.09
C SER A 34 3.18 -6.26 -6.53
N GLN A 35 2.06 -6.96 -6.75
CA GLN A 35 1.44 -7.06 -8.07
C GLN A 35 0.74 -5.74 -8.45
N ILE A 36 0.10 -5.08 -7.49
CA ILE A 36 -0.55 -3.77 -7.70
C ILE A 36 0.47 -2.72 -8.14
N ALA A 37 1.63 -2.63 -7.46
CA ALA A 37 2.69 -1.69 -7.81
C ALA A 37 3.21 -1.93 -9.24
N GLN A 38 3.45 -3.20 -9.60
CA GLN A 38 3.86 -3.57 -10.95
C GLN A 38 2.84 -3.16 -12.02
N LEU A 39 1.55 -3.43 -11.78
CA LEU A 39 0.48 -3.05 -12.70
C LEU A 39 0.28 -1.54 -12.77
N ALA A 40 0.54 -0.80 -11.69
CA ALA A 40 0.46 0.65 -11.64
C ALA A 40 1.66 1.36 -12.28
N ASP A 41 2.66 0.61 -12.77
CA ASP A 41 3.93 1.14 -13.25
C ASP A 41 4.61 2.03 -12.17
N MET A 42 4.70 1.45 -10.97
CA MET A 42 5.35 2.00 -9.78
C MET A 42 6.25 0.94 -9.17
N GLN A 43 7.16 1.36 -8.28
CA GLN A 43 8.00 0.46 -7.50
C GLN A 43 7.84 0.70 -6.00
N ILE A 44 7.82 -0.38 -5.22
CA ILE A 44 7.90 -0.32 -3.76
C ILE A 44 9.38 -0.24 -3.40
N VAL A 45 9.82 0.91 -2.90
CA VAL A 45 11.22 1.11 -2.48
C VAL A 45 11.45 0.80 -1.00
N ASP A 46 10.41 0.96 -0.16
CA ASP A 46 10.44 0.59 1.26
C ASP A 46 9.11 0.02 1.74
N GLN A 47 9.17 -0.75 2.84
CA GLN A 47 8.00 -1.25 3.55
C GLN A 47 8.18 -1.11 5.06
N PHE A 48 7.21 -0.50 5.73
CA PHE A 48 7.21 -0.33 7.18
C PHE A 48 6.02 -1.05 7.80
N LYS A 49 6.23 -1.84 8.85
CA LYS A 49 5.13 -2.50 9.56
C LYS A 49 4.69 -1.64 10.74
N ARG A 50 3.39 -1.38 10.86
CA ARG A 50 2.81 -0.68 12.00
C ARG A 50 1.82 -1.58 12.75
N PRO A 51 1.90 -1.66 14.09
CA PRO A 51 0.87 -2.30 14.89
C PRO A 51 -0.37 -1.40 14.99
N VAL A 52 -1.56 -1.96 14.79
CA VAL A 52 -2.83 -1.25 15.01
C VAL A 52 -3.31 -1.52 16.44
N LEU A 53 -3.16 -0.52 17.31
CA LEU A 53 -3.42 -0.64 18.76
C LEU A 53 -4.89 -0.44 19.14
N ASN A 54 -5.63 0.39 18.40
CA ASN A 54 -7.02 0.71 18.70
C ASN A 54 -7.97 -0.29 18.04
N ARG A 55 -8.30 -1.35 18.77
CA ARG A 55 -9.29 -2.36 18.36
C ARG A 55 -10.40 -2.50 19.39
N VAL A 56 -11.60 -2.80 18.90
CA VAL A 56 -12.75 -3.25 19.71
C VAL A 56 -12.39 -4.55 20.46
N GLU A 57 -12.92 -4.70 21.67
CA GLU A 57 -12.46 -5.66 22.69
C GLU A 57 -12.41 -7.13 22.23
N LYS A 58 -13.15 -7.51 21.19
CA LYS A 58 -13.24 -8.89 20.68
C LYS A 58 -11.97 -9.42 20.00
N ASP A 59 -11.05 -8.57 19.54
CA ASP A 59 -9.90 -8.99 18.71
C ASP A 59 -8.52 -8.61 19.29
N ARG A 60 -8.42 -8.47 20.62
CA ARG A 60 -7.16 -8.12 21.30
C ARG A 60 -6.06 -9.20 21.17
N GLY A 61 -6.42 -10.46 20.88
CA GLY A 61 -5.48 -11.59 20.83
C GLY A 61 -4.67 -11.73 19.54
N ASN A 62 -5.12 -11.14 18.43
CA ASN A 62 -4.43 -11.23 17.14
C ASN A 62 -3.77 -9.90 16.79
N ALA A 63 -2.43 -9.89 16.75
CA ALA A 63 -1.66 -8.74 16.31
C ALA A 63 -1.97 -8.43 14.83
N TYR A 64 -2.75 -7.39 14.59
CA TYR A 64 -2.98 -6.90 13.23
C TYR A 64 -1.94 -5.86 12.88
N MET A 65 -1.17 -6.20 11.86
CA MET A 65 -0.13 -5.37 11.31
C MET A 65 -0.64 -4.82 9.98
N GLU A 66 -0.49 -3.51 9.80
CA GLU A 66 -0.59 -2.90 8.49
C GLU A 66 0.82 -2.62 7.97
N ILE A 67 0.96 -2.60 6.66
CA ILE A 67 2.19 -2.26 5.97
C ILE A 67 2.00 -0.88 5.34
N ILE A 68 2.96 -0.01 5.57
CA ILE A 68 3.13 1.25 4.86
C ILE A 68 4.07 0.95 3.70
N PHE A 69 3.55 0.98 2.48
CA PHE A 69 4.29 0.84 1.25
C PHE A 69 4.75 2.22 0.78
N HIS A 70 6.05 2.38 0.61
CA HIS A 70 6.64 3.55 -0.01
C HIS A 70 6.78 3.27 -1.51
N LEU A 71 5.91 3.90 -2.30
CA LEU A 71 5.85 3.78 -3.74
C LEU A 71 6.52 4.99 -4.40
N LYS A 72 7.36 4.74 -5.41
CA LYS A 72 7.95 5.74 -6.30
C LYS A 72 7.65 5.38 -7.76
N GLU A 73 7.90 6.33 -8.66
CA GLU A 73 7.96 6.06 -10.09
C GLU A 73 9.00 4.98 -10.40
N LYS A 74 8.75 4.20 -11.45
CA LYS A 74 9.59 3.07 -11.83
C LYS A 74 10.80 3.52 -12.66
#